data_AF-A0A097KKJ0-F1
#
_entry.id   AF-A0A097KKJ0-F1
#
_cell.length_a   1.000
_cell.length_b   1.000
_cell.length_c   1.000
_cell.angle_alpha   90.00
_cell.angle_beta   90.00
_cell.angle_gamma   90.00
#
_symmetry.space_group_name_H-M   'P 1'
#
loop_
_entity.id
_entity.type
_entity.pdbx_description
1 polymer ?
#
loop_
_entity_poly.entity_id
_entity_poly.type
_entity_poly.pdbx_seq_one_letter_code
_entity_poly.pdbx_strand_id
1 'polypeptide(L)'
;MTKLTACIRRFFQYVARKMIVVSGNIFLILFGFVAGTLFGSVLTVFLKPEALIQLSVAVTLLFVEVLNAFTYRKFLFKNLNLVKIGFLLGVFIDAFKVGS
;
A
#
# COMPACT_ATOMS: atom_id res chain seq x y z
N MET A 1 -28.09 -34.08 17.59
CA MET A 1 -27.35 -33.62 16.37
C MET A 1 -27.50 -32.13 16.05
N THR A 2 -28.60 -31.45 16.43
CA THR A 2 -28.86 -30.03 16.09
C THR A 2 -27.90 -29.01 16.73
N LYS A 3 -27.33 -29.30 17.90
CA LYS A 3 -26.36 -28.41 18.57
C LYS A 3 -24.99 -28.38 17.87
N LEU A 4 -24.56 -29.51 17.29
CA LEU A 4 -23.28 -29.62 16.60
C LEU A 4 -23.30 -28.84 15.28
N THR A 5 -24.38 -28.97 14.50
CA THR A 5 -24.54 -28.22 13.26
C THR A 5 -24.64 -26.71 13.50
N ALA A 6 -25.31 -26.29 14.58
CA ALA A 6 -25.35 -24.89 14.99
C ALA A 6 -23.96 -24.35 15.40
N CYS A 7 -23.16 -25.16 16.10
CA CYS A 7 -21.78 -24.81 16.48
C CYS A 7 -20.89 -24.63 15.24
N ILE A 8 -20.91 -25.59 14.32
CA ILE A 8 -20.14 -25.56 13.07
C ILE A 8 -20.54 -24.34 12.23
N ARG A 9 -21.85 -24.03 12.12
CA ARG A 9 -22.33 -22.87 11.37
C ARG A 9 -21.81 -21.54 11.94
N ARG A 10 -21.76 -21.40 13.27
CA ARG A 10 -21.22 -20.19 13.92
C ARG A 10 -19.72 -20.04 13.68
N PHE A 11 -18.97 -21.14 13.72
CA PHE A 11 -17.54 -21.14 13.39
C PHE A 11 -17.30 -20.70 11.94
N PHE A 12 -18.02 -21.28 10.98
CA PHE A 12 -17.91 -20.88 9.58
C PHE A 12 -18.27 -19.40 9.34
N GLN A 13 -19.31 -18.89 10.00
CA GLN A 13 -19.67 -17.47 9.93
C GLN A 13 -18.58 -16.56 10.51
N TYR A 14 -17.92 -16.98 11.58
CA TYR A 14 -16.79 -16.25 12.15
C TYR A 14 -15.60 -16.21 11.17
N VAL A 15 -15.23 -17.37 10.61
CA VAL A 15 -14.14 -17.46 9.62
C VAL A 15 -14.45 -16.63 8.38
N ALA A 16 -15.66 -16.72 7.84
CA ALA A 16 -16.07 -15.94 6.67
C ALA A 16 -15.97 -14.43 6.90
N ARG A 17 -16.43 -13.93 8.05
CA ARG A 17 -16.30 -12.51 8.42
C ARG A 17 -14.84 -12.08 8.53
N LYS A 18 -13.98 -12.91 9.13
CA LYS A 18 -12.53 -12.67 9.21
C LYS A 18 -11.89 -12.62 7.82
N MET A 19 -12.26 -13.52 6.91
CA MET A 19 -11.71 -13.53 5.54
C MET A 19 -12.10 -12.28 4.74
N ILE A 20 -13.33 -11.78 4.88
CA ILE A 20 -13.76 -10.54 4.21
C ILE A 20 -12.91 -9.35 4.66
N VAL A 21 -12.63 -9.23 5.96
CA VAL A 21 -11.78 -8.16 6.50
C VAL A 21 -10.34 -8.28 5.97
N VAL A 22 -9.80 -9.50 5.93
CA VAL A 22 -8.45 -9.75 5.39
C VAL A 22 -8.38 -9.40 3.90
N SER A 23 -9.36 -9.81 3.11
CA SER A 23 -9.44 -9.52 1.68
C SER A 23 -9.50 -8.01 1.42
N GLY A 24 -10.32 -7.27 2.17
CA GLY A 24 -10.38 -5.81 2.06
C GLY A 24 -9.05 -5.12 2.40
N ASN A 25 -8.34 -5.62 3.42
CA ASN A 25 -7.02 -5.07 3.78
C ASN A 25 -5.97 -5.34 2.69
N ILE A 26 -5.93 -6.55 2.13
CA ILE A 26 -5.03 -6.90 1.03
C ILE A 26 -5.34 -6.04 -0.20
N PHE A 27 -6.63 -5.85 -0.53
CA PHE A 27 -7.04 -4.98 -1.63
C PHE A 27 -6.52 -3.55 -1.46
N LEU A 28 -6.61 -2.98 -0.26
CA LEU A 28 -6.10 -1.63 0.01
C LEU A 28 -4.57 -1.54 -0.15
N ILE A 29 -3.84 -2.58 0.27
CA ILE A 29 -2.38 -2.65 0.06
C ILE A 29 -2.07 -2.73 -1.44
N LEU A 30 -2.77 -3.59 -2.19
CA LEU A 30 -2.57 -3.74 -3.64
C LEU A 30 -2.91 -2.45 -4.39
N PHE A 31 -4.00 -1.79 -4.01
CA PHE A 31 -4.37 -0.49 -4.57
C PHE A 31 -3.28 0.56 -4.35
N GLY A 32 -2.77 0.64 -3.11
CA GLY A 32 -1.63 1.49 -2.79
C GLY A 32 -0.42 1.16 -3.66
N PHE A 33 -0.09 -0.13 -3.81
CA PHE A 33 1.04 -0.60 -4.60
C PHE A 33 0.94 -0.18 -6.07
N VAL A 34 -0.22 -0.38 -6.70
CA VAL A 34 -0.46 0.06 -8.08
C VAL A 34 -0.31 1.58 -8.21
N ALA A 35 -0.83 2.35 -7.25
CA ALA A 35 -0.67 3.81 -7.26
C ALA A 35 0.80 4.24 -7.11
N GLY A 36 1.57 3.55 -6.26
CA GLY A 36 3.00 3.83 -6.05
C GLY A 36 3.87 3.54 -7.27
N THR A 37 3.61 2.42 -7.96
CA THR A 37 4.33 2.09 -9.21
C THR A 37 3.98 3.03 -10.35
N LEU A 38 2.71 3.44 -10.46
CA LEU A 38 2.30 4.48 -11.41
C LEU A 38 2.99 5.82 -11.14
N PHE A 39 3.11 6.20 -9.87
CA PHE A 39 3.81 7.42 -9.48
C PHE A 39 5.28 7.42 -9.89
N GLY A 40 6.00 6.32 -9.65
CA GLY A 40 7.40 6.16 -10.08
C GLY A 40 7.57 6.25 -11.61
N SER A 41 6.71 5.56 -12.36
CA SER A 41 6.69 5.61 -13.83
C SER A 41 6.39 7.03 -14.36
N VAL A 42 5.44 7.73 -13.76
CA VAL A 42 5.13 9.13 -14.09
C VAL A 42 6.36 10.02 -13.87
N LEU A 43 7.01 9.91 -12.70
CA LEU A 43 8.20 10.70 -12.39
C LEU A 43 9.34 10.42 -13.40
N THR A 44 9.59 9.16 -13.75
CA THR A 44 10.67 8.82 -14.70
C THR A 44 10.41 9.37 -16.11
N VAL A 45 9.15 9.41 -16.56
CA VAL A 45 8.78 9.99 -17.85
C VAL A 45 8.95 11.51 -17.87
N PHE A 46 8.57 12.20 -16.79
CA PHE A 46 8.69 13.66 -16.69
C PHE A 46 10.11 14.16 -16.41
N LEU A 47 10.96 13.35 -15.77
CA LEU A 47 12.33 13.70 -15.35
C LEU A 47 13.43 12.99 -16.19
N LYS A 48 13.16 12.77 -17.48
CA LYS A 48 14.05 12.09 -18.46
C LYS A 48 15.51 12.60 -18.63
N PRO A 49 15.86 13.88 -18.42
CA PRO A 49 17.26 14.30 -18.54
C PRO A 49 18.12 13.58 -17.50
N GLU A 50 19.28 13.04 -17.88
CA GLU A 50 20.17 12.29 -16.97
C GLU A 50 20.55 13.08 -15.70
N ALA A 51 20.57 14.42 -15.78
CA ALA A 51 20.80 15.31 -14.64
C ALA A 51 19.62 15.38 -13.64
N LEU A 52 18.40 15.03 -14.06
CA LEU A 52 17.18 15.09 -13.24
C LEU A 52 16.84 13.77 -12.54
N ILE A 53 17.61 12.71 -12.78
CA ILE A 53 17.45 11.42 -12.07
C ILE A 53 17.73 11.60 -10.57
N GLN A 54 18.74 12.37 -10.20
CA GLN A 54 19.03 12.67 -8.79
C GLN A 54 17.91 13.50 -8.15
N LEU A 55 17.28 14.39 -8.93
CA LEU A 55 16.11 15.16 -8.50
C LEU A 55 14.88 14.27 -8.33
N SER A 56 14.65 13.29 -9.20
CA SER A 56 13.50 12.37 -9.09
C SER A 56 13.59 11.52 -7.81
N VAL A 57 14.80 11.05 -7.46
CA VAL A 57 15.07 10.35 -6.20
C VAL A 57 14.84 11.29 -5.00
N ALA A 58 15.34 12.52 -5.04
CA ALA A 58 15.13 13.50 -3.97
C ALA A 58 13.65 13.86 -3.76
N VAL A 59 12.90 14.07 -4.84
CA VAL A 59 11.44 14.32 -4.80
C VAL A 59 10.69 13.13 -4.22
N THR A 60 11.10 11.91 -4.60
CA THR A 60 10.53 10.67 -4.06
C THR A 60 10.79 10.56 -2.57
N LEU A 61 12.02 10.80 -2.10
CA LEU A 61 12.36 10.77 -0.67
C LEU A 61 11.61 11.84 0.14
N LEU A 62 11.50 13.07 -0.38
CA LEU A 62 10.73 14.14 0.25
C LEU A 62 9.25 13.76 0.35
N PHE A 63 8.69 13.16 -0.71
CA PHE A 63 7.31 12.67 -0.70
C PHE A 63 7.09 11.57 0.34
N VAL A 64 8.03 10.63 0.46
CA VAL A 64 8.01 9.59 1.50
C VAL A 64 8.05 10.19 2.91
N GLU A 65 8.90 11.20 3.13
CA GLU A 65 9.01 11.88 4.42
C GLU A 65 7.73 12.64 4.78
N VAL A 66 7.11 13.31 3.81
CA VAL A 66 5.80 13.95 3.97
C VAL A 66 4.74 12.90 4.35
N LEU A 67 4.66 11.78 3.62
CA LEU A 67 3.74 10.69 3.95
C LEU A 67 3.99 10.12 5.37
N ASN A 68 5.24 10.04 5.79
CA ASN A 68 5.62 9.57 7.13
C ASN A 68 5.20 10.57 8.22
N ALA A 69 5.39 11.87 7.99
CA ALA A 69 4.93 12.93 8.89
C ALA A 69 3.39 12.92 9.04
N PHE A 70 2.67 12.69 7.93
CA PHE A 70 1.22 12.48 7.95
C PHE A 70 0.79 11.17 8.62
N THR A 71 1.71 10.22 8.84
CA THR A 71 1.43 8.95 9.54
C THR A 71 1.57 9.10 11.05
N TYR A 72 2.53 9.90 11.52
CA TYR A 72 2.74 10.14 12.95
C TYR A 72 1.65 10.99 13.60
N ARG A 73 0.98 11.87 12.84
CA ARG A 73 -0.26 12.50 13.31
C ARG A 73 -1.37 11.45 13.30
N LYS A 74 -1.83 11.02 14.48
CA LYS A 74 -2.93 10.07 14.75
C LYS A 74 -4.29 10.37 14.08
N PHE A 75 -4.35 11.34 13.18
CA PHE A 75 -5.58 11.95 12.70
C PHE A 75 -6.21 11.24 11.49
N LEU A 76 -5.59 10.21 10.91
CA LEU A 76 -6.11 9.60 9.68
C LEU A 76 -6.31 8.08 9.79
N PHE A 77 -7.50 7.70 9.32
CA PHE A 77 -8.15 6.39 9.29
C PHE A 77 -7.20 5.20 9.08
N LYS A 78 -7.41 4.13 9.87
CA LYS A 78 -6.66 2.86 9.84
C LYS A 78 -6.44 2.29 8.42
N ASN A 79 -7.40 2.50 7.52
CA ASN A 79 -7.37 2.03 6.14
C ASN A 79 -6.37 2.79 5.26
N LEU A 80 -6.07 4.07 5.56
CA LEU A 80 -5.06 4.85 4.84
C LEU A 80 -3.66 4.33 5.10
N ASN A 81 -3.39 3.78 6.28
CA ASN A 81 -2.08 3.19 6.57
C ASN A 81 -1.78 1.97 5.69
N LEU A 82 -2.80 1.18 5.34
CA LEU A 82 -2.65 0.03 4.42
C LEU A 82 -2.35 0.49 2.99
N VAL A 83 -3.07 1.51 2.52
CA VAL A 83 -2.81 2.14 1.21
C VAL A 83 -1.41 2.76 1.17
N LYS A 84 -0.99 3.43 2.24
CA LYS A 84 0.37 4.01 2.35
C LYS A 84 1.46 2.95 2.28
N ILE A 85 1.33 1.83 3.01
CA ILE A 85 2.29 0.72 2.95
C ILE A 85 2.39 0.19 1.52
N GLY A 86 1.25 -0.03 0.88
CA GLY A 86 1.21 -0.41 -0.53
C GLY A 86 1.95 0.58 -1.41
N PHE A 87 1.64 1.87 -1.27
CA PHE A 87 2.24 2.94 -2.06
C PHE A 87 3.76 3.00 -1.91
N LEU A 88 4.25 2.94 -0.67
CA LEU A 88 5.69 2.91 -0.39
C LEU A 88 6.34 1.70 -1.06
N LEU A 89 5.75 0.50 -0.94
CA LEU A 89 6.27 -0.70 -1.62
C LEU A 89 6.35 -0.51 -3.15
N GLY A 90 5.33 0.11 -3.75
CA GLY A 90 5.30 0.37 -5.19
C GLY A 90 6.43 1.30 -5.64
N VAL A 91 6.62 2.39 -4.90
CA VAL A 91 7.70 3.35 -5.14
C VAL A 91 9.08 2.72 -4.92
N PHE A 92 9.27 1.95 -3.85
CA PHE A 92 10.54 1.28 -3.56
C PHE A 92 10.92 0.29 -4.66
N ILE A 93 9.97 -0.54 -5.12
CA ILE A 93 10.24 -1.53 -6.16
C ILE A 93 10.66 -0.85 -7.47
N ASP A 94 9.99 0.25 -7.85
CA ASP A 94 10.34 0.98 -9.07
C ASP A 94 11.71 1.68 -8.93
N ALA A 95 12.02 2.24 -7.75
CA ALA A 95 13.31 2.86 -7.47
C ALA A 95 14.50 1.86 -7.47
N PHE A 96 14.28 0.60 -7.12
CA PHE A 96 15.32 -0.45 -7.20
C PHE A 96 15.41 -1.12 -8.57
N LYS A 97 14.37 -1.00 -9.41
CA LYS A 97 14.36 -1.54 -10.78
C LYS A 97 15.39 -0.85 -11.69
N VAL A 98 15.71 0.42 -11.42
CA VAL A 98 16.66 1.21 -12.21
C VAL A 98 18.14 0.93 -11.86
N GLY A 99 18.40 0.06 -10.87
CA GLY A 99 19.76 -0.29 -10.42
C GLY A 99 20.30 -1.64 -10.94
N SER A 100 19.56 -2.38 -11.76
CA SER A 100 19.97 -3.67 -12.35
C SER A 100 20.29 -3.58 -13.83
#